data_AF-A0AA95NJQ0-F1
#
_entry.id   AF-A0AA95NJQ0-F1
#
_cell.length_a   1.000
_cell.length_b   1.000
_cell.length_c   1.000
_cell.angle_alpha   90.00
_cell.angle_beta   90.00
_cell.angle_gamma   90.00
#
_symmetry.space_group_name_H-M   'P 1'
#
loop_
_entity.id
_entity.type
_entity.pdbx_description
1 polymer ?
#
loop_
_entity_poly.entity_id
_entity_poly.type
_entity_poly.pdbx_seq_one_letter_code
_entity_poly.pdbx_strand_id
1 'polypeptide(L)'
;MSSHLSLEAQRAEFAQRRFLAMPLAGTLAWALIGVVGATCSVRTAVLTLYLATGAIFYLGLLIARFTGEDLLGRRRPRNSFDRLFMLGMLQALLVFAIALPFGMQDASSLPLSIGILAGLMWLPFSWIIQHWIGVAHALARTALILLAWLCCPGQRFVLIPALVVLVYLATMLVLEARWRRRLPSIPPQPQFAA
;
A
#
# COMPACT_ATOMS: atom_id res chain seq x y z
N MET A 1 -12.43 -2.73 35.20
CA MET A 1 -11.51 -1.80 34.51
C MET A 1 -10.96 -2.52 33.29
N SER A 2 -11.38 -2.14 32.08
CA SER A 2 -10.76 -2.63 30.85
C SER A 2 -9.33 -2.11 30.80
N SER A 3 -8.34 -2.94 31.14
CA SER A 3 -6.93 -2.58 31.05
C SER A 3 -6.59 -2.39 29.58
N HIS A 4 -6.64 -1.14 29.12
CA HIS A 4 -6.11 -0.79 27.81
C HIS A 4 -4.64 -1.20 27.79
N LEU A 5 -4.28 -2.07 26.84
CA LEU A 5 -2.87 -2.44 26.58
C LEU A 5 -2.03 -1.16 26.49
N SER A 6 -0.78 -1.21 26.98
CA SER A 6 0.16 -0.10 26.80
C SER A 6 0.32 0.23 25.30
N LEU A 7 0.72 1.47 24.97
CA LEU A 7 0.96 1.84 23.58
C LEU A 7 2.02 0.95 22.93
N GLU A 8 3.03 0.51 23.68
CA GLU A 8 4.04 -0.43 23.17
C GLU A 8 3.43 -1.78 22.81
N ALA A 9 2.56 -2.33 23.67
CA ALA A 9 1.86 -3.59 23.41
C ALA A 9 0.91 -3.46 22.20
N GLN A 10 0.16 -2.37 22.10
CA GLN A 10 -0.70 -2.10 20.94
C GLN A 10 0.12 -1.97 19.63
N ARG A 11 1.29 -1.31 19.69
CA ARG A 11 2.19 -1.19 18.54
C ARG A 11 2.72 -2.56 18.12
N ALA A 12 3.14 -3.38 19.09
CA ALA A 12 3.66 -4.71 18.86
C ALA A 12 2.59 -5.61 18.20
N GLU A 13 1.35 -5.59 18.73
CA GLU A 13 0.20 -6.30 18.16
C GLU A 13 -0.08 -5.85 16.71
N PHE A 14 -0.05 -4.55 16.44
CA PHE A 14 -0.19 -4.04 15.07
C PHE A 14 0.93 -4.61 14.17
N ALA A 15 2.19 -4.50 14.59
CA ALA A 15 3.36 -4.88 13.82
C ALA A 15 3.43 -6.37 13.45
N GLN A 16 2.76 -7.25 14.20
CA GLN A 16 2.72 -8.70 13.97
C GLN A 16 1.89 -9.12 12.76
N ARG A 17 1.06 -8.24 12.20
CA ARG A 17 0.14 -8.59 11.11
C ARG A 17 0.86 -8.80 9.79
N ARG A 18 0.17 -9.49 8.87
CA ARG A 18 0.72 -9.86 7.55
C ARG A 18 0.90 -8.66 6.62
N PHE A 19 -0.12 -7.80 6.52
CA PHE A 19 -0.15 -6.56 5.73
C PHE A 19 -0.04 -6.77 4.20
N LEU A 20 -0.78 -7.74 3.64
CA LEU A 20 -0.74 -7.99 2.20
C LEU A 20 -2.00 -7.54 1.46
N ALA A 21 -3.16 -7.52 2.12
CA ALA A 21 -4.41 -7.16 1.45
C ALA A 21 -4.39 -5.79 0.76
N MET A 22 -3.89 -4.75 1.44
CA MET A 22 -3.80 -3.39 0.87
C MET A 22 -2.75 -3.26 -0.25
N PRO A 23 -1.50 -3.76 -0.10
CA PRO A 23 -0.54 -3.80 -1.20
C PRO A 23 -1.01 -4.61 -2.42
N LEU A 24 -1.73 -5.71 -2.20
CA LEU A 24 -2.30 -6.50 -3.30
C LEU A 24 -3.40 -5.73 -4.02
N ALA A 25 -4.29 -5.06 -3.29
CA ALA A 25 -5.28 -4.16 -3.89
C ALA A 25 -4.63 -3.06 -4.72
N GLY A 26 -3.58 -2.43 -4.20
CA GLY A 26 -2.78 -1.45 -4.92
C GLY A 26 -2.15 -2.05 -6.19
N THR A 27 -1.59 -3.26 -6.10
CA THR A 27 -0.99 -3.95 -7.25
C THR A 27 -2.02 -4.15 -8.36
N LEU A 28 -3.21 -4.66 -8.04
CA LEU A 28 -4.27 -4.91 -9.01
C LEU A 28 -4.80 -3.62 -9.65
N ALA A 29 -5.03 -2.58 -8.84
CA ALA A 29 -5.49 -1.29 -9.33
C ALA A 29 -4.46 -0.65 -10.27
N TRP A 30 -3.19 -0.62 -9.88
CA TRP A 30 -2.13 -0.03 -10.70
C TRP A 30 -1.78 -0.86 -11.93
N ALA A 31 -1.93 -2.18 -11.89
CA ALA A 31 -1.84 -3.02 -13.08
C ALA A 31 -2.95 -2.67 -14.09
N LEU A 32 -4.20 -2.53 -13.62
CA LEU A 32 -5.32 -2.09 -14.46
C LEU A 32 -5.05 -0.71 -15.08
N ILE A 33 -4.57 0.24 -14.27
CA ILE A 33 -4.20 1.59 -14.74
C ILE A 33 -3.14 1.50 -15.85
N GLY A 34 -2.09 0.69 -15.68
CA GLY A 34 -1.03 0.53 -16.68
C GLY A 34 -1.52 -0.11 -17.97
N VAL A 35 -2.37 -1.14 -17.88
CA VAL A 35 -2.98 -1.78 -19.05
C VAL A 35 -3.84 -0.79 -19.82
N VAL A 36 -4.76 -0.09 -19.15
CA VAL A 36 -5.62 0.91 -19.80
C VAL A 36 -4.79 2.06 -20.36
N GLY A 37 -3.74 2.49 -19.66
CA GLY A 37 -2.81 3.52 -20.13
C GLY A 37 -2.04 3.12 -21.38
N ALA A 38 -1.83 1.82 -21.62
CA ALA A 38 -1.16 1.30 -22.79
C ALA A 38 -2.10 1.07 -23.99
N THR A 39 -3.37 0.76 -23.74
CA THR A 39 -4.30 0.29 -24.80
C THR A 39 -5.43 1.27 -25.12
N CYS A 40 -5.68 2.29 -24.30
CA CYS A 40 -6.84 3.16 -24.43
C CYS A 40 -6.45 4.64 -24.57
N SER A 41 -7.45 5.48 -24.83
CA SER A 41 -7.27 6.93 -24.90
C SER A 41 -6.80 7.54 -23.56
N VAL A 42 -6.12 8.68 -23.61
CA VAL A 42 -5.70 9.43 -22.42
C VAL A 42 -6.88 9.74 -21.50
N ARG A 43 -8.05 10.10 -22.06
CA ARG A 43 -9.26 10.36 -21.27
C ARG A 43 -9.67 9.12 -20.47
N THR A 44 -9.66 7.95 -21.10
CA THR A 44 -9.97 6.68 -20.43
C THR A 44 -8.93 6.36 -19.36
N ALA A 45 -7.64 6.53 -19.65
CA ALA A 45 -6.56 6.30 -18.69
C ALA A 45 -6.68 7.20 -17.44
N VAL A 46 -7.03 8.48 -17.63
CA VAL A 46 -7.26 9.43 -16.52
C VAL A 46 -8.46 9.02 -15.67
N LEU A 47 -9.59 8.66 -16.29
CA LEU A 47 -10.78 8.20 -15.56
C LEU A 47 -10.48 6.91 -14.78
N THR A 48 -9.78 5.96 -15.41
CA THR A 48 -9.35 4.73 -14.76
C THR A 48 -8.41 5.01 -13.59
N LEU A 49 -7.45 5.93 -13.73
CA LEU A 49 -6.55 6.33 -12.64
C LEU A 49 -7.33 6.82 -11.42
N TYR A 50 -8.33 7.69 -11.60
CA TYR A 50 -9.15 8.19 -10.49
C TYR A 50 -9.97 7.07 -9.85
N LEU A 51 -10.73 6.33 -10.65
CA LEU A 51 -11.64 5.30 -10.16
C LEU A 51 -10.87 4.16 -9.49
N ALA A 52 -9.82 3.64 -10.14
CA ALA A 52 -9.03 2.53 -9.62
C ALA A 52 -8.29 2.95 -8.34
N THR A 53 -7.70 4.14 -8.28
CA THR A 53 -7.02 4.61 -7.06
C THR A 53 -8.00 4.80 -5.91
N GLY A 54 -9.15 5.44 -6.15
CA GLY A 54 -10.21 5.60 -5.14
C GLY A 54 -10.78 4.26 -4.66
N ALA A 55 -10.80 3.25 -5.52
CA ALA A 55 -11.28 1.91 -5.19
C ALA A 55 -10.28 1.05 -4.39
N ILE A 56 -8.99 1.43 -4.29
CA ILE A 56 -7.95 0.59 -3.63
C ILE A 56 -8.36 0.20 -2.21
N PHE A 57 -8.90 1.14 -1.42
CA PHE A 57 -9.30 0.85 -0.04
C PHE A 57 -10.39 -0.22 0.02
N TYR A 58 -11.45 -0.07 -0.79
CA TYR A 58 -12.56 -1.00 -0.84
C TYR A 58 -12.13 -2.37 -1.38
N LEU A 59 -11.26 -2.39 -2.39
CA LEU A 59 -10.65 -3.62 -2.91
C LEU A 59 -9.79 -4.30 -1.84
N GLY A 60 -9.05 -3.53 -1.03
CA GLY A 60 -8.29 -4.04 0.11
C GLY A 60 -9.19 -4.70 1.16
N LEU A 61 -10.35 -4.11 1.46
CA LEU A 61 -11.35 -4.72 2.35
C LEU A 61 -11.88 -6.04 1.78
N LEU A 62 -12.17 -6.06 0.47
CA LEU A 62 -12.62 -7.27 -0.21
C LEU A 62 -11.57 -8.38 -0.14
N ILE A 63 -10.31 -8.07 -0.47
CA ILE A 63 -9.20 -9.02 -0.42
C ILE A 63 -8.99 -9.51 1.02
N ALA A 64 -9.01 -8.62 2.01
CA ALA A 64 -8.83 -8.97 3.41
C ALA A 64 -9.88 -9.97 3.91
N ARG A 65 -11.12 -9.88 3.40
CA ARG A 65 -12.18 -10.86 3.67
C ARG A 65 -11.80 -12.26 3.18
N PHE A 66 -11.15 -12.38 2.03
CA PHE A 66 -10.72 -13.67 1.48
C PHE A 66 -9.40 -14.18 2.06
N THR A 67 -8.47 -13.28 2.43
CA THR A 67 -7.17 -13.65 3.02
C THR A 67 -7.22 -13.85 4.53
N GLY A 68 -8.35 -13.55 5.17
CA GLY A 68 -8.54 -13.64 6.62
C GLY A 68 -7.96 -12.47 7.41
N GLU A 69 -7.38 -11.46 6.76
CA GLU A 69 -6.84 -10.26 7.43
C GLU A 69 -7.96 -9.40 8.05
N ASP A 70 -7.77 -8.89 9.26
CA ASP A 70 -8.69 -7.94 9.90
C ASP A 70 -8.18 -6.50 9.75
N LEU A 71 -8.44 -5.89 8.58
CA LEU A 71 -8.03 -4.51 8.29
C LEU A 71 -8.74 -3.49 9.16
N LEU A 72 -10.04 -3.67 9.41
CA LEU A 72 -10.87 -2.73 10.18
C LEU A 72 -10.82 -2.95 11.69
N GLY A 73 -10.12 -3.98 12.15
CA GLY A 73 -10.00 -4.30 13.58
C GLY A 73 -11.33 -4.69 14.22
N ARG A 74 -12.23 -5.32 13.46
CA ARG A 74 -13.57 -5.70 13.97
C ARG A 74 -13.53 -6.86 14.96
N ARG A 75 -12.49 -7.69 14.93
CA ARG A 75 -12.36 -8.92 15.72
C ARG A 75 -11.39 -8.78 16.90
N ARG A 76 -10.85 -7.58 17.14
CA ARG A 76 -9.83 -7.32 18.16
C ARG A 76 -10.16 -6.07 18.98
N PRO A 77 -9.56 -5.89 20.17
CA PRO A 77 -9.66 -4.65 20.93
C PRO A 77 -9.22 -3.45 20.09
N ARG A 78 -9.78 -2.27 20.41
CA ARG A 78 -9.38 -1.03 19.74
C ARG A 78 -7.88 -0.79 19.91
N ASN A 79 -7.22 -0.52 18.80
CA ASN A 79 -5.78 -0.30 18.74
C ASN A 79 -5.50 1.10 18.15
N SER A 80 -4.77 1.94 18.89
CA SER A 80 -4.46 3.32 18.49
C SER A 80 -3.70 3.40 17.16
N PHE A 81 -2.93 2.36 16.81
CA PHE A 81 -2.15 2.32 15.57
C PHE A 81 -3.01 2.00 14.34
N ASP A 82 -4.16 1.34 14.51
CA ASP A 82 -5.16 1.23 13.43
C ASP A 82 -5.67 2.62 13.03
N ARG A 83 -6.00 3.45 14.04
CA ARG A 83 -6.43 4.83 13.81
C ARG A 83 -5.31 5.68 13.20
N LEU A 84 -4.08 5.55 13.70
CA LEU A 84 -2.94 6.30 13.16
C LEU A 84 -2.66 5.93 11.69
N PHE A 85 -2.74 4.65 11.33
CA PHE A 85 -2.63 4.20 9.94
C PHE A 85 -3.72 4.82 9.06
N MET A 86 -4.98 4.82 9.52
CA MET A 86 -6.09 5.45 8.79
C MET A 86 -5.91 6.96 8.63
N LEU A 87 -5.36 7.65 9.64
CA LEU A 87 -5.01 9.08 9.53
C LEU A 87 -3.89 9.31 8.52
N GLY A 88 -2.89 8.42 8.45
CA GLY A 88 -1.85 8.48 7.41
C GLY A 88 -2.41 8.28 6.00
N MET A 89 -3.38 7.39 5.84
CA MET A 89 -4.11 7.24 4.57
C MET A 89 -4.91 8.51 4.23
N LEU A 90 -5.62 9.09 5.19
CA LEU A 90 -6.35 10.35 4.99
C LEU A 90 -5.39 11.49 4.61
N GLN A 91 -4.23 11.60 5.26
CA GLN A 91 -3.19 12.57 4.90
C GLN A 91 -2.75 12.42 3.45
N ALA A 92 -2.54 11.18 2.97
CA ALA A 92 -2.23 10.94 1.57
C ALA A 92 -3.35 11.42 0.64
N LEU A 93 -4.62 11.21 1.02
CA LEU A 93 -5.78 11.68 0.25
C LEU A 93 -5.88 13.21 0.19
N LEU A 94 -5.43 13.95 1.21
CA LEU A 94 -5.43 15.43 1.16
C LEU A 94 -4.58 15.98 0.01
N VAL A 95 -3.57 15.23 -0.45
CA VAL A 95 -2.72 15.64 -1.58
C VAL A 95 -3.50 15.66 -2.91
N PHE A 96 -4.69 15.04 -2.99
CA PHE A 96 -5.57 15.21 -4.15
C PHE A 96 -5.99 16.67 -4.36
N ALA A 97 -6.02 17.49 -3.31
CA ALA A 97 -6.26 18.93 -3.42
C ALA A 97 -5.20 19.65 -4.27
N ILE A 98 -4.00 19.06 -4.41
CA ILE A 98 -2.93 19.52 -5.30
C ILE A 98 -3.00 18.76 -6.63
N ALA A 99 -3.17 17.43 -6.60
CA ALA A 99 -3.16 16.61 -7.82
C ALA A 99 -4.26 17.01 -8.82
N LEU A 100 -5.46 17.32 -8.34
CA LEU A 100 -6.61 17.60 -9.21
C LEU A 100 -6.44 18.92 -9.99
N PRO A 101 -6.13 20.09 -9.37
CA PRO A 101 -5.93 21.33 -10.14
C PRO A 101 -4.78 21.26 -11.14
N PHE A 102 -3.68 20.57 -10.81
CA PHE A 102 -2.58 20.37 -11.75
C PHE A 102 -2.96 19.41 -12.88
N GLY A 103 -3.72 18.35 -12.58
CA GLY A 103 -4.25 17.43 -13.57
C GLY A 103 -5.23 18.07 -14.57
N MET A 104 -5.94 19.12 -14.15
CA MET A 104 -6.81 19.91 -15.03
C MET A 104 -6.02 20.75 -16.03
N GLN A 105 -4.80 21.14 -15.69
CA GLN A 105 -3.91 21.90 -16.57
C GLN A 105 -3.06 20.97 -17.45
N ASP A 106 -2.56 19.88 -16.88
CA ASP A 106 -1.80 18.85 -17.57
C ASP A 106 -2.16 17.48 -17.01
N ALA A 107 -2.95 16.72 -17.77
CA ALA A 107 -3.37 15.37 -17.38
C ALA A 107 -2.17 14.41 -17.17
N SER A 108 -1.04 14.65 -17.84
CA SER A 108 0.16 13.81 -17.69
C SER A 108 0.86 13.97 -16.34
N SER A 109 0.48 14.99 -15.55
CA SER A 109 0.92 15.17 -14.16
C SER A 109 0.24 14.19 -13.17
N LEU A 110 -0.86 13.55 -13.59
CA LEU A 110 -1.66 12.71 -12.70
C LEU A 110 -0.96 11.40 -12.29
N PRO A 111 -0.32 10.63 -13.20
CA PRO A 111 0.47 9.46 -12.79
C PRO A 111 1.58 9.81 -11.80
N LEU A 112 2.21 10.99 -11.95
CA LEU A 112 3.24 11.50 -11.04
C LEU A 112 2.66 11.81 -9.66
N SER A 113 1.69 12.73 -9.61
CA SER A 113 1.13 13.24 -8.35
C SER A 113 0.39 12.15 -7.56
N ILE A 114 -0.53 11.43 -8.21
CA ILE A 114 -1.30 10.33 -7.58
C ILE A 114 -0.39 9.14 -7.27
N GLY A 115 0.59 8.89 -8.13
CA GLY A 115 1.59 7.84 -7.91
C GLY A 115 2.43 8.09 -6.66
N ILE A 116 2.90 9.31 -6.43
CA ILE A 116 3.70 9.67 -5.25
C ILE A 116 2.83 9.73 -3.99
N LEU A 117 1.68 10.43 -4.03
CA LEU A 117 0.86 10.62 -2.82
C LEU A 117 0.42 9.28 -2.20
N ALA A 118 0.04 8.29 -3.03
CA ALA A 118 -0.39 6.99 -2.56
C ALA A 118 0.74 6.19 -1.88
N GLY A 119 1.98 6.62 -2.03
CA GLY A 119 3.16 6.07 -1.34
C GLY A 119 3.42 6.70 0.03
N LEU A 120 2.90 7.89 0.35
CA LEU A 120 3.33 8.66 1.53
C LEU A 120 2.97 8.00 2.86
N MET A 121 1.83 7.30 2.93
CA MET A 121 1.39 6.59 4.14
C MET A 121 2.34 5.46 4.55
N TRP A 122 3.26 5.03 3.66
CA TRP A 122 4.25 4.01 3.99
C TRP A 122 5.31 4.48 4.98
N LEU A 123 5.57 5.79 5.10
CA LEU A 123 6.51 6.35 6.07
C LEU A 123 6.05 6.11 7.52
N PRO A 124 4.86 6.58 7.96
CA PRO A 124 4.38 6.30 9.31
C PRO A 124 4.17 4.79 9.51
N PHE A 125 3.70 4.06 8.49
CA PHE A 125 3.58 2.60 8.56
C PHE A 125 4.93 1.92 8.92
N SER A 126 6.02 2.31 8.27
CA SER A 126 7.37 1.79 8.51
C SER A 126 7.78 1.94 9.97
N TRP A 127 7.50 3.11 10.55
CA TRP A 127 7.80 3.42 11.93
C TRP A 127 6.94 2.58 12.89
N ILE A 128 5.64 2.43 12.62
CA ILE A 128 4.75 1.62 13.48
C ILE A 128 5.24 0.17 13.55
N ILE A 129 5.57 -0.42 12.40
CA ILE A 129 5.98 -1.83 12.33
C ILE A 129 7.45 -2.07 12.70
N GLN A 130 8.22 -1.00 12.92
CA GLN A 130 9.67 -1.01 13.19
C GLN A 130 10.45 -1.83 12.16
N HIS A 131 10.21 -1.53 10.87
CA HIS A 131 10.86 -2.21 9.77
C HIS A 131 11.12 -1.21 8.65
N TRP A 132 12.29 -1.27 8.01
CA TRP A 132 12.76 -0.29 7.01
C TRP A 132 11.92 -0.27 5.71
N ILE A 133 11.20 -1.35 5.43
CA ILE A 133 10.56 -1.58 4.12
C ILE A 133 9.57 -0.48 3.71
N GLY A 134 8.87 0.16 4.65
CA GLY A 134 7.95 1.24 4.32
C GLY A 134 8.68 2.52 3.88
N VAL A 135 9.80 2.85 4.52
CA VAL A 135 10.68 3.95 4.08
C VAL A 135 11.23 3.66 2.70
N ALA A 136 11.77 2.47 2.47
CA ALA A 136 12.27 2.09 1.15
C ALA A 136 11.17 2.11 0.08
N HIS A 137 9.96 1.63 0.38
CA HIS A 137 8.81 1.71 -0.51
C HIS A 137 8.53 3.16 -0.92
N ALA A 138 8.37 4.07 0.06
CA ALA A 138 8.03 5.46 -0.19
C ALA A 138 9.11 6.17 -1.01
N LEU A 139 10.39 6.00 -0.65
CA LEU A 139 11.51 6.64 -1.33
C LEU A 139 11.73 6.08 -2.74
N ALA A 140 11.78 4.75 -2.89
CA ALA A 140 11.97 4.12 -4.19
C ALA A 140 10.84 4.48 -5.15
N ARG A 141 9.58 4.42 -4.67
CA ARG A 141 8.42 4.83 -5.46
C ARG A 141 8.52 6.28 -5.89
N THR A 142 8.85 7.20 -4.98
CA THR A 142 8.96 8.62 -5.31
C THR A 142 10.04 8.87 -6.35
N ALA A 143 11.24 8.32 -6.14
CA ALA A 143 12.36 8.49 -7.06
C ALA A 143 12.07 7.87 -8.43
N LEU A 144 11.59 6.63 -8.49
CA LEU A 144 11.30 5.92 -9.75
C LEU A 144 10.21 6.64 -10.56
N ILE A 145 9.14 7.09 -9.90
CA ILE A 145 8.05 7.81 -10.59
C ILE A 145 8.56 9.16 -11.13
N LEU A 146 9.30 9.92 -10.31
CA LEU A 146 9.86 11.20 -10.73
C LEU A 146 10.80 11.03 -11.92
N LEU A 147 11.72 10.06 -11.86
CA LEU A 147 12.66 9.77 -12.94
C LEU A 147 11.91 9.31 -14.21
N ALA A 148 10.94 8.41 -14.09
CA ALA A 148 10.14 7.98 -15.24
C ALA A 148 9.37 9.14 -15.88
N TRP A 149 8.84 10.06 -15.06
CA TRP A 149 8.09 11.22 -15.55
C TRP A 149 8.98 12.22 -16.30
N LEU A 150 10.21 12.44 -15.82
CA LEU A 150 11.19 13.34 -16.42
C LEU A 150 11.83 12.75 -17.67
N CYS A 151 12.25 11.47 -17.62
CA CYS A 151 13.02 10.83 -18.68
C CYS A 151 12.15 10.21 -19.78
N CYS A 152 10.88 9.88 -19.50
CA CYS A 152 10.01 9.15 -20.43
C CYS A 152 8.63 9.82 -20.59
N PRO A 153 8.56 11.07 -21.09
CA PRO A 153 7.32 11.83 -21.15
C PRO A 153 6.20 11.15 -21.95
N GLY A 154 6.53 10.42 -23.02
CA GLY A 154 5.56 9.69 -23.84
C GLY A 154 5.01 8.41 -23.20
N GLN A 155 5.58 7.94 -22.09
CA GLN A 155 5.21 6.67 -21.46
C GLN A 155 4.67 6.81 -20.03
N ARG A 156 4.32 8.04 -19.60
CA ARG A 156 3.89 8.34 -18.22
C ARG A 156 2.71 7.48 -17.74
N PHE A 157 1.73 7.20 -18.59
CA PHE A 157 0.56 6.38 -18.22
C PHE A 157 0.82 4.87 -18.23
N VAL A 158 2.02 4.42 -18.64
CA VAL A 158 2.36 3.00 -18.74
C VAL A 158 3.50 2.66 -17.78
N LEU A 159 4.62 3.38 -17.91
CA LEU A 159 5.84 3.11 -17.16
C LEU A 159 5.66 3.39 -15.66
N ILE A 160 5.00 4.49 -15.29
CA ILE A 160 4.78 4.83 -13.88
C ILE A 160 3.90 3.77 -13.18
N PRO A 161 2.73 3.37 -13.72
CA PRO A 161 1.97 2.27 -13.14
C PRO A 161 2.74 0.95 -13.04
N ALA A 162 3.53 0.60 -14.06
CA ALA A 162 4.37 -0.59 -14.03
C ALA A 162 5.40 -0.53 -12.89
N LEU A 163 6.07 0.61 -12.70
CA LEU A 163 7.00 0.81 -11.60
C LEU A 163 6.31 0.72 -10.24
N VAL A 164 5.10 1.28 -10.09
CA VAL A 164 4.31 1.15 -8.85
C VAL A 164 4.01 -0.33 -8.55
N VAL A 165 3.62 -1.11 -9.55
CA VAL A 165 3.40 -2.56 -9.41
C VAL A 165 4.68 -3.26 -8.96
N LEU A 166 5.82 -2.99 -9.59
CA LEU A 166 7.11 -3.59 -9.21
C LEU A 166 7.49 -3.28 -7.76
N VAL A 167 7.32 -2.02 -7.34
CA VAL A 167 7.58 -1.61 -5.95
C VAL A 167 6.65 -2.34 -4.97
N TYR A 168 5.36 -2.49 -5.29
CA TYR A 168 4.44 -3.27 -4.45
C TYR A 168 4.84 -4.74 -4.36
N LEU A 169 5.17 -5.39 -5.48
CA LEU A 169 5.59 -6.79 -5.50
C LEU A 169 6.83 -7.00 -4.61
N ALA A 170 7.87 -6.18 -4.78
CA ALA A 170 9.06 -6.22 -3.94
C ALA A 170 8.73 -6.02 -2.45
N THR A 171 7.84 -5.07 -2.15
CA THR A 171 7.40 -4.79 -0.78
C THR A 171 6.65 -5.97 -0.17
N MET A 172 5.75 -6.59 -0.91
CA MET A 172 4.98 -7.75 -0.46
C MET A 172 5.88 -8.95 -0.16
N LEU A 173 6.89 -9.22 -0.99
CA LEU A 173 7.86 -10.28 -0.74
C LEU A 173 8.58 -10.09 0.60
N VAL A 174 9.01 -8.86 0.89
CA VAL A 174 9.68 -8.53 2.17
C VAL A 174 8.72 -8.60 3.34
N LEU A 175 7.48 -8.10 3.20
CA LEU A 175 6.47 -8.16 4.26
C LEU A 175 6.06 -9.61 4.59
N GLU A 176 5.91 -10.46 3.57
CA GLU A 176 5.62 -11.88 3.74
C GLU A 176 6.78 -12.61 4.42
N ALA A 177 8.02 -12.37 3.99
CA ALA A 177 9.20 -12.94 4.64
C ALA A 177 9.31 -12.50 6.11
N ARG A 178 9.03 -11.22 6.41
CA ARG A 178 8.96 -10.67 7.77
C ARG A 178 7.91 -11.39 8.61
N TRP A 179 6.73 -11.63 8.05
CA TRP A 179 5.63 -12.30 8.74
C TRP A 179 5.94 -13.77 9.02
N ARG A 180 6.45 -14.51 8.02
CA ARG A 180 6.82 -15.94 8.18
C ARG A 180 7.89 -16.18 9.23
N ARG A 181 8.91 -15.32 9.31
CA ARG A 181 9.96 -15.40 10.35
C ARG A 181 9.44 -15.22 11.77
N ARG A 182 8.22 -14.69 11.94
CA ARG A 182 7.58 -14.46 13.24
C ARG A 182 6.55 -15.53 13.60
N LEU A 183 6.24 -16.46 12.70
CA LEU A 183 5.41 -17.63 13.04
C LEU A 183 6.20 -18.52 14.01
N PRO A 184 5.60 -19.00 15.11
CA PRO A 184 6.26 -19.98 15.97
C PRO A 184 6.62 -21.21 15.13
N SER A 185 7.87 -21.66 15.17
CA SER A 185 8.24 -22.94 14.59
C SER A 185 7.43 -24.03 15.28
N ILE A 186 6.75 -24.88 14.52
CA ILE A 186 6.11 -26.09 15.05
C ILE A 186 7.23 -26.85 15.77
N PRO A 187 7.16 -27.06 17.11
CA PRO A 187 8.14 -27.89 17.78
C PRO A 187 8.10 -29.28 17.13
N PRO A 188 9.25 -29.93 16.89
CA PRO A 188 9.28 -31.27 16.33
C PRO A 188 8.33 -32.16 17.15
N GLN A 189 7.44 -32.90 16.47
CA GLN A 189 6.58 -33.83 17.18
C GLN A 189 7.46 -34.80 17.98
N PRO A 190 7.11 -35.12 19.23
CA PRO A 190 7.83 -36.13 19.98
C PRO A 190 7.82 -37.40 19.14
N GLN A 191 9.01 -37.86 18.75
CA GLN A 191 9.17 -39.17 18.15
C GLN A 191 8.66 -40.16 19.19
N PHE A 192 7.49 -40.76 18.92
CA PHE A 192 7.04 -41.90 19.70
C PHE A 192 8.10 -42.99 19.49
N ALA A 193 8.95 -43.19 20.50
CA ALA A 193 9.84 -44.32 20.57
C ALA A 193 8.95 -45.58 20.59
N ALA A 194 9.04 -46.37 19.53
CA ALA A 194 8.42 -47.69 19.41
C ALA A 194 9.24 -48.72 20.21
#